data_AF-A0A8H6RU07-F1
#
_entry.id   AF-A0A8H6RU07-F1
#
_cell.length_a   1.000
_cell.length_b   1.000
_cell.length_c   1.000
_cell.angle_alpha   90.00
_cell.angle_beta   90.00
_cell.angle_gamma   90.00
#
_symmetry.space_group_name_H-M   'P 1'
#
loop_
_entity.id
_entity.type
_entity.pdbx_description
1 polymer ?
#
loop_
_entity_poly.entity_id
_entity_poly.type
_entity_poly.pdbx_seq_one_letter_code
_entity_poly.pdbx_strand_id
1 'polypeptide(L)'
;MVSQARYYAKPSEAQDFCKNVLVKSGLSEIDATMMASCLVKADVRGVDTHGLARLEQYVTRVSDGLVKAKPGIKVHEKTPVCAHLDGDNGLGFVVATRAMQEAIKRAEVYGIAIVTVNHSNHFGMAATYVLQALEAGMISLVFTNAAKNLPPFGGKETLFGTSPFAAGAPSGTEVPYILDMAPSVVAKGKIRRAARRGEAIPEGWATDKDGRPTTDANVALDGILTAIGGPKGSGIAILMDIMAGVLGGAAFGGDVGDQYKEKRPQNVGHSFIVIKPDVFMSSEEFKSRMDVMVQRVHGVQPAAGFDEVLFPGEPEIRLSKQREAQGIPYAEAEKVMFDGMAENQGGIGSALAIAFAERGCKVFATARNPDKMSHLQSIPSISILQLDPTSSESVDACVKQVETELSSDKSTIAGHLDYLVNNAGMSTNAPILDADIDEMKAMYDINIWGCVRVTQKFSHLVINAKGTIVMNSSIGSTARFPFLAFYASTKVALNQITDTLRMELAPFGVNVVTLMTGAIKSEISKKENVSEWRLPESSRYKSIESDMAKTYQGTDMECMETDVYAKYVAKTVLAGANGNIWKGKFATASWIMYTFFPRWLVDIITVAHSGIKKLAK
;
A
#
# COMPACT_ATOMS: atom_id res chain seq x y z
N MET A 1 31.16 0.65 7.21
CA MET A 1 30.67 -0.43 6.33
C MET A 1 29.33 -0.89 6.86
N VAL A 2 28.22 -0.55 6.20
CA VAL A 2 26.90 -1.03 6.59
C VAL A 2 26.78 -2.47 6.10
N SER A 3 26.49 -3.40 7.01
CA SER A 3 26.21 -4.81 6.71
C SER A 3 25.24 -4.96 5.53
N GLN A 4 25.63 -5.73 4.50
CA GLN A 4 24.78 -6.12 3.36
C GLN A 4 23.89 -7.32 3.72
N ALA A 5 23.17 -7.26 4.83
CA ALA A 5 22.19 -8.31 5.12
C ALA A 5 21.17 -8.39 3.97
N ARG A 6 21.04 -9.57 3.37
CA ARG A 6 20.07 -9.90 2.33
C ARG A 6 19.07 -10.87 2.93
N TYR A 7 17.80 -10.55 2.80
CA TYR A 7 16.70 -11.39 3.27
C TYR A 7 16.11 -12.11 2.07
N TYR A 8 15.88 -13.40 2.21
CA TYR A 8 15.37 -14.23 1.12
C TYR A 8 13.94 -14.64 1.43
N ALA A 9 13.04 -14.42 0.49
CA ALA A 9 11.66 -14.92 0.56
C ALA A 9 11.38 -15.85 -0.61
N LYS A 10 10.58 -16.90 -0.40
CA LYS A 10 10.13 -17.72 -1.53
C LYS A 10 9.19 -16.89 -2.41
N PRO A 11 9.20 -17.08 -3.74
CA PRO A 11 8.27 -16.38 -4.63
C PRO A 11 6.80 -16.54 -4.21
N SER A 12 6.40 -17.72 -3.75
CA SER A 12 5.03 -17.98 -3.27
C SER A 12 4.67 -17.15 -2.04
N GLU A 13 5.57 -17.08 -1.05
CA GLU A 13 5.36 -16.31 0.18
C GLU A 13 5.27 -14.80 -0.13
N ALA A 14 6.15 -14.33 -1.02
CA ALA A 14 6.12 -12.95 -1.50
C ALA A 14 4.82 -12.61 -2.25
N GLN A 15 4.30 -13.55 -3.04
CA GLN A 15 3.05 -13.39 -3.77
C GLN A 15 1.84 -13.36 -2.84
N ASP A 16 1.78 -14.26 -1.85
CA ASP A 16 0.70 -14.29 -0.87
C ASP A 16 0.69 -13.03 0.00
N PHE A 17 1.86 -12.59 0.47
CA PHE A 17 2.00 -11.31 1.16
C PHE A 17 1.49 -10.14 0.32
N CYS A 18 1.96 -10.03 -0.92
CA CYS A 18 1.56 -8.97 -1.84
C CYS A 18 0.05 -8.98 -2.10
N LYS A 19 -0.53 -10.15 -2.37
CA LYS A 19 -1.96 -10.35 -2.58
C LYS A 19 -2.74 -9.83 -1.38
N ASN A 20 -2.36 -10.24 -0.17
CA ASN A 20 -3.06 -9.85 1.06
C ASN A 20 -3.03 -8.33 1.29
N VAL A 21 -1.88 -7.69 1.06
CA VAL A 21 -1.75 -6.23 1.14
C VAL A 21 -2.65 -5.53 0.12
N LEU A 22 -2.68 -6.01 -1.13
CA LEU A 22 -3.48 -5.43 -2.21
C LEU A 22 -4.99 -5.60 -1.98
N VAL A 23 -5.45 -6.77 -1.52
CA VAL A 23 -6.86 -7.00 -1.16
C VAL A 23 -7.29 -6.04 -0.05
N LYS A 24 -6.49 -5.89 1.01
CA LYS A 24 -6.75 -4.94 2.10
C LYS A 24 -6.76 -3.49 1.62
N SER A 25 -6.02 -3.18 0.57
CA SER A 25 -5.99 -1.86 -0.08
C SER A 25 -7.21 -1.60 -0.98
N GLY A 26 -8.15 -2.55 -1.07
CA GLY A 26 -9.43 -2.39 -1.75
C GLY A 26 -9.49 -3.00 -3.15
N LEU A 27 -8.45 -3.69 -3.62
CA LEU A 27 -8.50 -4.42 -4.89
C LEU A 27 -9.43 -5.64 -4.78
N SER A 28 -9.97 -6.10 -5.90
CA SER A 28 -10.61 -7.41 -5.96
C SER A 28 -9.58 -8.52 -5.75
N GLU A 29 -10.00 -9.69 -5.27
CA GLU A 29 -9.07 -10.82 -5.06
C GLU A 29 -8.41 -11.27 -6.37
N ILE A 30 -9.14 -11.20 -7.48
CA ILE A 30 -8.65 -11.53 -8.82
C ILE A 30 -7.55 -10.53 -9.23
N ASP A 31 -7.82 -9.23 -9.11
CA ASP A 31 -6.86 -8.19 -9.50
C ASP A 31 -5.63 -8.18 -8.59
N ALA A 32 -5.83 -8.39 -7.28
CA ALA A 32 -4.76 -8.49 -6.31
C ALA A 32 -3.84 -9.69 -6.59
N THR A 33 -4.42 -10.85 -6.92
CA THR A 33 -3.65 -12.06 -7.26
C THR A 33 -2.84 -11.86 -8.54
N MET A 34 -3.45 -11.30 -9.58
CA MET A 34 -2.79 -11.01 -10.85
C MET A 34 -1.65 -9.99 -10.67
N MET A 35 -1.91 -8.89 -9.97
CA MET A 35 -0.90 -7.85 -9.74
C MET A 35 0.25 -8.36 -8.86
N ALA A 36 -0.04 -9.15 -7.82
CA ALA A 36 0.97 -9.80 -7.01
C ALA A 36 1.88 -10.69 -7.85
N SER A 37 1.30 -11.50 -8.75
CA SER A 37 2.07 -12.32 -9.69
C SER A 37 2.95 -11.46 -10.61
N CYS A 38 2.47 -10.33 -11.12
CA CYS A 38 3.26 -9.43 -11.96
C CYS A 38 4.46 -8.83 -11.21
N LEU A 39 4.26 -8.36 -9.97
CA LEU A 39 5.32 -7.76 -9.16
C LEU A 39 6.38 -8.79 -8.79
N VAL A 40 5.95 -9.97 -8.30
CA VAL A 40 6.87 -11.06 -7.96
C VAL A 40 7.59 -11.57 -9.21
N LYS A 41 6.93 -11.66 -10.36
CA LYS A 41 7.57 -12.06 -11.62
C LYS A 41 8.68 -11.09 -12.03
N ALA A 42 8.50 -9.78 -11.82
CA ALA A 42 9.56 -8.81 -12.05
C ALA A 42 10.77 -9.06 -11.12
N ASP A 43 10.52 -9.32 -9.84
CA ASP A 43 11.59 -9.65 -8.88
C ASP A 43 12.27 -10.99 -9.23
N VAL A 44 11.53 -12.04 -9.55
CA VAL A 44 12.10 -13.34 -9.95
C VAL A 44 12.99 -13.18 -11.19
N ARG A 45 12.64 -12.29 -12.13
CA ARG A 45 13.46 -11.98 -13.32
C ARG A 45 14.63 -11.03 -13.05
N GLY A 46 14.79 -10.51 -11.82
CA GLY A 46 15.83 -9.55 -11.46
C GLY A 46 15.57 -8.12 -11.90
N VAL A 47 14.32 -7.80 -12.28
CA VAL A 47 13.88 -6.44 -12.58
C VAL A 47 13.34 -5.78 -11.30
N ASP A 48 14.17 -5.81 -10.26
CA ASP A 48 13.84 -5.44 -8.87
C ASP A 48 13.23 -4.03 -8.76
N THR A 49 13.61 -3.13 -9.67
CA THR A 49 13.07 -1.76 -9.74
C THR A 49 11.60 -1.67 -10.13
N HIS A 50 10.97 -2.77 -10.56
CA HIS A 50 9.57 -2.84 -11.00
C HIS A 50 8.76 -3.93 -10.28
N GLY A 51 9.34 -4.59 -9.28
CA GLY A 51 8.66 -5.58 -8.43
C GLY A 51 8.17 -5.01 -7.10
N LEU A 52 8.24 -5.82 -6.04
CA LEU A 52 7.67 -5.55 -4.72
C LEU A 52 8.20 -4.29 -4.03
N ALA A 53 9.40 -3.83 -4.40
CA ALA A 53 9.96 -2.56 -3.94
C ALA A 53 9.06 -1.33 -4.22
N ARG A 54 8.04 -1.47 -5.09
CA ARG A 54 7.06 -0.42 -5.38
C ARG A 54 5.68 -0.63 -4.75
N LEU A 55 5.46 -1.70 -3.98
CA LEU A 55 4.15 -2.05 -3.45
C LEU A 55 3.53 -0.89 -2.65
N GLU A 56 4.32 -0.21 -1.82
CA GLU A 56 3.86 0.92 -0.99
C GLU A 56 3.29 2.02 -1.84
N GLN A 57 4.01 2.38 -2.89
CA GLN A 57 3.61 3.43 -3.80
C GLN A 57 2.23 3.13 -4.43
N TYR A 58 1.99 1.88 -4.84
CA TYR A 58 0.68 1.52 -5.43
C TYR A 58 -0.44 1.59 -4.39
N VAL A 59 -0.20 1.07 -3.19
CA VAL A 59 -1.15 1.09 -2.08
C VAL A 59 -1.49 2.53 -1.68
N THR A 60 -0.48 3.39 -1.51
CA THR A 60 -0.66 4.81 -1.19
C THR A 60 -1.46 5.52 -2.27
N ARG A 61 -1.16 5.30 -3.56
CA ARG A 61 -1.91 5.94 -4.65
C ARG A 61 -3.37 5.52 -4.72
N VAL A 62 -3.68 4.28 -4.34
CA VAL A 62 -5.06 3.81 -4.19
C VAL A 62 -5.73 4.47 -2.99
N SER A 63 -5.05 4.48 -1.83
CA SER A 63 -5.56 5.11 -0.60
C SER A 63 -5.82 6.61 -0.76
N ASP A 64 -4.98 7.30 -1.52
CA ASP A 64 -5.09 8.74 -1.79
C ASP A 64 -6.15 9.06 -2.87
N GLY A 65 -6.84 8.04 -3.41
CA GLY A 65 -7.84 8.21 -4.47
C GLY A 65 -7.27 8.64 -5.82
N LEU A 66 -5.94 8.59 -6.00
CA LEU A 66 -5.26 8.95 -7.24
C LEU A 66 -5.39 7.86 -8.32
N VAL A 67 -5.70 6.63 -7.92
CA VAL A 67 -5.91 5.46 -8.77
C VAL A 67 -7.12 4.68 -8.25
N LYS A 68 -7.97 4.16 -9.14
CA LYS A 68 -9.12 3.34 -8.74
C LYS A 68 -8.69 1.90 -8.46
N ALA A 69 -9.03 1.40 -7.28
CA ALA A 69 -8.79 -0.01 -6.90
C ALA A 69 -9.65 -1.00 -7.70
N LYS A 70 -10.86 -0.56 -8.09
CA LYS A 70 -11.86 -1.35 -8.83
C LYS A 70 -12.33 -0.56 -10.05
N PRO A 71 -11.50 -0.45 -11.10
CA PRO A 71 -11.82 0.34 -12.29
C PRO A 71 -12.93 -0.31 -13.13
N GLY A 72 -13.84 0.51 -13.66
CA GLY A 72 -14.85 0.07 -14.62
C GLY A 72 -14.30 0.03 -16.05
N ILE A 73 -13.33 -0.86 -16.32
CA ILE A 73 -12.65 -0.95 -17.62
C ILE A 73 -13.63 -1.22 -18.75
N LYS A 74 -13.54 -0.44 -19.84
CA LYS A 74 -14.41 -0.58 -21.03
C LYS A 74 -13.59 -0.85 -22.27
N VAL A 75 -14.02 -1.83 -23.04
CA VAL A 75 -13.44 -2.15 -24.36
C VAL A 75 -14.37 -1.64 -25.44
N HIS A 76 -13.82 -0.81 -26.33
CA HIS A 76 -14.48 -0.25 -27.49
C HIS A 76 -13.88 -0.88 -28.74
N GLU A 77 -14.63 -1.77 -29.38
CA GLU A 77 -14.25 -2.31 -30.68
C GLU A 77 -14.21 -1.19 -31.73
N LYS A 78 -13.15 -1.17 -32.54
CA LYS A 78 -13.01 -0.25 -33.68
C LYS A 78 -13.13 -1.01 -34.99
N THR A 79 -12.44 -2.15 -35.06
CA THR A 79 -12.53 -3.14 -36.15
C THR A 79 -12.33 -4.53 -35.54
N PRO A 80 -12.54 -5.62 -36.28
CA PRO A 80 -12.29 -6.96 -35.74
C PRO A 80 -10.88 -7.16 -35.17
N VAL A 81 -9.87 -6.50 -35.75
CA VAL A 81 -8.46 -6.57 -35.36
C VAL A 81 -8.00 -5.38 -34.49
N CYS A 82 -8.86 -4.39 -34.22
CA CYS A 82 -8.47 -3.20 -33.46
C CYS A 82 -9.49 -2.86 -32.37
N ALA A 83 -9.00 -2.64 -31.15
CA ALA A 83 -9.82 -2.15 -30.05
C ALA A 83 -9.14 -1.01 -29.30
N HIS A 84 -9.96 -0.20 -28.65
CA HIS A 84 -9.52 0.84 -27.74
C HIS A 84 -10.10 0.56 -26.35
N LEU A 85 -9.29 0.62 -25.31
CA LEU A 85 -9.66 0.29 -23.95
C LEU A 85 -9.50 1.51 -23.05
N ASP A 86 -10.60 1.91 -22.40
CA ASP A 86 -10.58 2.93 -21.36
C ASP A 86 -10.29 2.25 -20.01
N GLY A 87 -9.15 2.61 -19.41
CA GLY A 87 -8.67 2.03 -18.16
C GLY A 87 -9.38 2.53 -16.90
N ASP A 88 -10.25 3.53 -17.01
CA ASP A 88 -11.00 4.14 -15.89
C ASP A 88 -10.10 4.56 -14.70
N ASN A 89 -8.90 5.07 -15.00
CA ASN A 89 -7.87 5.42 -14.02
C ASN A 89 -7.50 4.25 -13.08
N GLY A 90 -7.56 3.01 -13.58
CA GLY A 90 -7.16 1.82 -12.86
C GLY A 90 -5.64 1.66 -12.71
N LEU A 91 -5.23 0.71 -11.87
CA LEU A 91 -3.83 0.29 -11.77
C LEU A 91 -3.36 -0.29 -13.10
N GLY A 92 -2.17 0.13 -13.56
CA GLY A 92 -1.65 -0.23 -14.88
C GLY A 92 -1.59 -1.72 -15.12
N PHE A 93 -1.24 -2.51 -14.09
CA PHE A 93 -1.21 -3.98 -14.14
C PHE A 93 -2.54 -4.59 -14.57
N VAL A 94 -3.64 -4.10 -14.00
CA VAL A 94 -5.00 -4.60 -14.26
C VAL A 94 -5.42 -4.22 -15.67
N VAL A 95 -5.25 -2.95 -16.01
CA VAL A 95 -5.64 -2.41 -17.31
C VAL A 95 -4.85 -3.05 -18.45
N ALA A 96 -3.53 -3.14 -18.32
CA ALA A 96 -2.63 -3.69 -19.34
C ALA A 96 -2.81 -5.20 -19.53
N THR A 97 -3.01 -5.97 -18.45
CA THR A 97 -3.31 -7.41 -18.57
C THR A 97 -4.63 -7.62 -19.31
N ARG A 98 -5.66 -6.81 -19.01
CA ARG A 98 -6.94 -6.90 -19.72
C ARG A 98 -6.81 -6.55 -21.20
N ALA A 99 -6.00 -5.54 -21.53
CA ALA A 99 -5.74 -5.13 -22.90
C ALA A 99 -4.97 -6.21 -23.69
N MET A 100 -3.95 -6.82 -23.07
CA MET A 100 -3.18 -7.90 -23.70
C MET A 100 -4.06 -9.13 -23.95
N GLN A 101 -4.90 -9.52 -23.00
CA GLN A 101 -5.88 -10.61 -23.19
C GLN A 101 -6.82 -10.34 -24.37
N GLU A 102 -7.30 -9.11 -24.53
CA GLU A 102 -8.15 -8.73 -25.66
C GLU A 102 -7.38 -8.78 -26.99
N ALA A 103 -6.09 -8.39 -27.00
CA ALA A 103 -5.24 -8.49 -28.17
C ALA A 103 -4.99 -9.95 -28.58
N ILE A 104 -4.65 -10.83 -27.62
CA ILE A 104 -4.46 -12.26 -27.85
C ILE A 104 -5.74 -12.88 -28.42
N LYS A 105 -6.90 -12.63 -27.79
CA LYS A 105 -8.20 -13.15 -28.23
C LYS A 105 -8.50 -12.78 -29.69
N ARG A 106 -8.22 -11.55 -30.10
CA ARG A 106 -8.45 -11.09 -31.47
C ARG A 106 -7.44 -11.68 -32.45
N ALA A 107 -6.17 -11.73 -32.07
CA ALA A 107 -5.11 -12.30 -32.90
C ALA A 107 -5.30 -13.81 -33.11
N GLU A 108 -5.88 -14.51 -32.14
CA GLU A 108 -6.23 -15.94 -32.27
C GLU A 108 -7.16 -16.20 -33.45
N VAL A 109 -8.15 -15.31 -33.65
CA VAL A 109 -9.18 -15.42 -34.69
C VAL A 109 -8.71 -14.82 -36.02
N TYR A 110 -8.10 -13.64 -35.99
CA TYR A 110 -7.83 -12.83 -37.18
C TYR A 110 -6.35 -12.76 -37.57
N GLY A 111 -5.46 -13.41 -36.83
CA GLY A 111 -4.02 -13.45 -37.09
C GLY A 111 -3.24 -12.26 -36.54
N ILE A 112 -3.86 -11.10 -36.40
CA ILE A 112 -3.24 -9.89 -35.85
C ILE A 112 -4.23 -9.09 -35.01
N ALA A 113 -3.74 -8.42 -33.98
CA ALA A 113 -4.52 -7.47 -33.21
C ALA A 113 -3.70 -6.27 -32.75
N ILE A 114 -4.36 -5.11 -32.65
CA ILE A 114 -3.83 -3.89 -32.02
C ILE A 114 -4.84 -3.41 -30.98
N VAL A 115 -4.43 -3.36 -29.72
CA VAL A 115 -5.25 -2.82 -28.62
C VAL A 115 -4.55 -1.64 -27.99
N THR A 116 -5.21 -0.49 -28.03
CA THR A 116 -4.72 0.76 -27.43
C THR A 116 -5.43 1.04 -26.12
N VAL A 117 -4.78 1.78 -25.22
CA VAL A 117 -5.27 2.07 -23.88
C VAL A 117 -5.07 3.53 -23.51
N ASN A 118 -6.07 4.16 -22.90
CA ASN A 118 -5.94 5.41 -22.16
C ASN A 118 -6.44 5.29 -20.71
N HIS A 119 -6.31 6.38 -19.94
CA HIS A 119 -6.68 6.45 -18.53
C HIS A 119 -6.09 5.29 -17.70
N SER A 120 -4.83 4.94 -17.95
CA SER A 120 -4.10 3.95 -17.17
C SER A 120 -3.07 4.61 -16.24
N ASN A 121 -2.35 3.78 -15.51
CA ASN A 121 -1.25 4.15 -14.62
C ASN A 121 -0.02 3.27 -14.93
N HIS A 122 1.05 3.42 -14.14
CA HIS A 122 2.25 2.59 -14.24
C HIS A 122 1.93 1.08 -14.19
N PHE A 123 2.49 0.33 -15.14
CA PHE A 123 2.14 -1.09 -15.39
C PHE A 123 3.25 -2.09 -15.05
N GLY A 124 4.31 -1.66 -14.37
CA GLY A 124 5.44 -2.54 -14.00
C GLY A 124 6.39 -2.84 -15.16
N MET A 125 6.92 -4.07 -15.16
CA MET A 125 7.83 -4.60 -16.18
C MET A 125 7.05 -4.96 -17.46
N ALA A 126 7.43 -4.42 -18.61
CA ALA A 126 6.70 -4.62 -19.87
C ALA A 126 6.78 -6.06 -20.39
N ALA A 127 7.88 -6.78 -20.10
CA ALA A 127 8.01 -8.21 -20.39
C ALA A 127 6.89 -9.05 -19.78
N THR A 128 6.22 -8.59 -18.73
CA THR A 128 5.05 -9.26 -18.14
C THR A 128 3.98 -9.56 -19.19
N TYR A 129 3.71 -8.58 -20.07
CA TYR A 129 2.67 -8.68 -21.09
C TYR A 129 3.17 -9.44 -22.32
N VAL A 130 4.46 -9.29 -22.66
CA VAL A 130 5.10 -10.10 -23.70
C VAL A 130 4.97 -11.59 -23.36
N LEU A 131 5.24 -11.97 -22.12
CA LEU A 131 5.14 -13.36 -21.65
C LEU A 131 3.72 -13.92 -21.82
N GLN A 132 2.67 -13.13 -21.61
CA GLN A 132 1.28 -13.57 -21.83
C GLN A 132 1.04 -13.94 -23.31
N ALA A 133 1.56 -13.15 -24.26
CA ALA A 133 1.44 -13.47 -25.68
C ALA A 133 2.29 -14.68 -26.08
N LEU A 134 3.48 -14.84 -25.48
CA LEU A 134 4.35 -16.00 -25.70
C LEU A 134 3.72 -17.29 -25.18
N GLU A 135 3.05 -17.25 -24.03
CA GLU A 135 2.27 -18.38 -23.48
C GLU A 135 1.15 -18.81 -24.45
N ALA A 136 0.57 -17.86 -25.20
CA ALA A 136 -0.39 -18.13 -26.28
C ALA A 136 0.27 -18.52 -27.62
N GLY A 137 1.59 -18.67 -27.68
CA GLY A 137 2.33 -19.01 -28.90
C GLY A 137 2.37 -17.89 -29.95
N MET A 138 2.22 -16.63 -29.52
CA MET A 138 2.14 -15.45 -30.40
C MET A 138 3.32 -14.51 -30.23
N ILE A 139 3.60 -13.73 -31.27
CA ILE A 139 4.56 -12.62 -31.25
C ILE A 139 3.86 -11.40 -30.64
N SER A 140 4.59 -10.57 -29.88
CA SER A 140 4.05 -9.32 -29.36
C SER A 140 5.02 -8.14 -29.42
N LEU A 141 4.45 -6.94 -29.56
CA LEU A 141 5.10 -5.66 -29.35
C LEU A 141 4.28 -4.87 -28.32
N VAL A 142 4.96 -4.27 -27.34
CA VAL A 142 4.36 -3.55 -26.23
C VAL A 142 4.97 -2.15 -26.14
N PHE A 143 4.09 -1.14 -26.14
CA PHE A 143 4.43 0.27 -26.00
C PHE A 143 3.72 0.85 -24.79
N THR A 144 4.41 1.70 -24.05
CA THR A 144 3.85 2.54 -22.98
C THR A 144 4.57 3.88 -22.94
N ASN A 145 3.96 4.92 -22.40
CA ASN A 145 4.63 6.20 -22.14
C ASN A 145 4.70 6.50 -20.63
N ALA A 146 5.42 7.56 -20.25
CA ALA A 146 5.65 7.91 -18.85
C ALA A 146 5.98 9.40 -18.72
N ALA A 147 5.98 9.89 -17.48
CA ALA A 147 6.37 11.25 -17.15
C ALA A 147 7.79 11.58 -17.63
N LYS A 148 7.98 12.87 -17.97
CA LYS A 148 9.19 13.42 -18.57
C LYS A 148 10.47 13.08 -17.78
N ASN A 149 11.39 12.37 -18.42
CA ASN A 149 12.70 12.00 -17.88
C ASN A 149 13.82 11.97 -18.94
N LEU A 150 13.48 12.03 -20.22
CA LEU A 150 14.40 11.99 -21.34
C LEU A 150 14.16 13.18 -22.29
N PRO A 151 15.20 13.91 -22.72
CA PRO A 151 15.06 14.96 -23.71
C PRO A 151 14.99 14.34 -25.12
N PRO A 152 14.33 15.00 -26.09
CA PRO A 152 14.63 14.73 -27.49
C PRO A 152 16.12 14.98 -27.77
N PHE A 153 16.73 14.21 -28.66
CA PHE A 153 18.15 14.36 -28.99
C PHE A 153 18.45 15.81 -29.43
N GLY A 154 19.47 16.42 -28.81
CA GLY A 154 19.81 17.82 -29.00
C GLY A 154 19.09 18.80 -28.06
N GLY A 155 18.10 18.34 -27.30
CA GLY A 155 17.40 19.13 -26.28
C GLY A 155 18.09 19.08 -24.91
N LYS A 156 17.91 20.15 -24.12
CA LYS A 156 18.35 20.24 -22.71
C LYS A 156 17.20 20.13 -21.70
N GLU A 157 15.98 19.91 -22.18
CA GLU A 157 14.79 19.77 -21.34
C GLU A 157 14.16 18.40 -21.56
N THR A 158 13.81 17.72 -20.46
CA THR A 158 13.14 16.42 -20.51
C THR A 158 11.72 16.59 -21.02
N LEU A 159 11.33 15.81 -22.02
CA LEU A 159 9.98 15.83 -22.61
C LEU A 159 9.32 14.45 -22.58
N PHE A 160 10.08 13.40 -22.91
CA PHE A 160 9.58 12.03 -23.02
C PHE A 160 9.92 11.19 -21.81
N GLY A 161 9.17 10.12 -21.58
CA GLY A 161 9.47 9.15 -20.53
C GLY A 161 10.63 8.21 -20.86
N THR A 162 11.14 7.52 -19.84
CA THR A 162 12.06 6.38 -20.01
C THR A 162 11.30 5.04 -20.05
N SER A 163 10.04 5.07 -20.49
CA SER A 163 9.21 3.89 -20.60
C SER A 163 9.90 2.80 -21.42
N PRO A 164 9.63 1.52 -21.16
CA PRO A 164 10.23 0.43 -21.91
C PRO A 164 9.52 0.15 -23.26
N PHE A 165 10.31 -0.11 -24.29
CA PHE A 165 9.85 -0.83 -25.47
C PHE A 165 10.12 -2.31 -25.25
N ALA A 166 9.07 -3.13 -25.38
CA ALA A 166 9.20 -4.57 -25.22
C ALA A 166 8.65 -5.33 -26.43
N ALA A 167 9.28 -6.47 -26.73
CA ALA A 167 8.93 -7.33 -27.85
C ALA A 167 9.24 -8.78 -27.51
N GLY A 168 8.50 -9.72 -28.08
CA GLY A 168 8.84 -11.13 -27.95
C GLY A 168 8.31 -12.02 -29.07
N ALA A 169 9.00 -13.14 -29.26
CA ALA A 169 8.62 -14.21 -30.19
C ALA A 169 8.89 -15.60 -29.59
N PRO A 170 7.98 -16.58 -29.79
CA PRO A 170 8.13 -17.92 -29.21
C PRO A 170 9.20 -18.74 -29.95
N SER A 171 9.89 -19.60 -29.21
CA SER A 171 10.84 -20.61 -29.73
C SER A 171 10.26 -22.02 -29.56
N GLY A 172 10.94 -23.03 -30.10
CA GLY A 172 10.59 -24.43 -29.93
C GLY A 172 11.18 -24.99 -28.64
N THR A 173 12.38 -25.53 -28.73
CA THR A 173 13.12 -26.06 -27.57
C THR A 173 14.08 -25.06 -26.95
N GLU A 174 14.44 -24.00 -27.68
CA GLU A 174 15.36 -22.96 -27.19
C GLU A 174 14.64 -21.87 -26.39
N VAL A 175 15.41 -20.95 -25.81
CA VAL A 175 14.85 -19.78 -25.12
C VAL A 175 14.04 -18.90 -26.08
N PRO A 176 12.89 -18.34 -25.65
CA PRO A 176 12.13 -17.38 -26.47
C PRO A 176 12.87 -16.05 -26.57
N TYR A 177 12.60 -15.30 -27.63
CA TYR A 177 13.04 -13.91 -27.74
C TYR A 177 12.19 -13.04 -26.78
N ILE A 178 12.84 -12.35 -25.84
CA ILE A 178 12.20 -11.36 -24.97
C ILE A 178 13.11 -10.14 -24.86
N LEU A 179 12.74 -9.05 -25.51
CA LEU A 179 13.35 -7.75 -25.34
C LEU A 179 12.47 -6.90 -24.41
N ASP A 180 13.06 -6.31 -23.38
CA ASP A 180 12.43 -5.31 -22.52
C ASP A 180 13.48 -4.28 -22.12
N MET A 181 13.42 -3.10 -22.75
CA MET A 181 14.47 -2.09 -22.61
C MET A 181 13.93 -0.66 -22.54
N ALA A 182 14.53 0.16 -21.67
CA ALA A 182 14.33 1.60 -21.71
C ALA A 182 15.15 2.23 -22.86
N PRO A 183 14.67 3.33 -23.47
CA PRO A 183 15.40 4.04 -24.54
C PRO A 183 16.60 4.86 -24.02
N SER A 184 16.84 4.86 -22.70
CA SER A 184 18.01 5.50 -22.07
C SER A 184 19.22 4.57 -22.02
N VAL A 185 20.43 5.13 -22.08
CA VAL A 185 21.69 4.36 -21.91
C VAL A 185 21.71 3.62 -20.57
N VAL A 186 21.14 4.23 -19.53
CA VAL A 186 21.15 3.68 -18.18
C VAL A 186 19.90 4.07 -17.40
N ALA A 187 19.44 3.18 -16.51
CA ALA A 187 18.42 3.52 -15.52
C ALA A 187 18.99 4.48 -14.45
N LYS A 188 18.22 5.51 -14.07
CA LYS A 188 18.60 6.50 -13.04
C LYS A 188 19.00 5.87 -11.70
N GLY A 189 18.46 4.70 -11.37
CA GLY A 189 18.83 3.92 -10.18
C GLY A 189 20.32 3.54 -10.12
N LYS A 190 20.96 3.22 -11.27
CA LYS A 190 22.39 2.89 -11.32
C LYS A 190 23.25 4.12 -11.01
N ILE A 191 22.87 5.30 -11.50
CA ILE A 191 23.53 6.58 -11.16
C ILE A 191 23.40 6.87 -9.67
N ARG A 192 22.20 6.71 -9.11
CA ARG A 192 21.96 6.90 -7.66
C ARG A 192 22.81 5.96 -6.80
N ARG A 193 23.05 4.73 -7.26
CA ARG A 193 23.95 3.79 -6.59
C ARG A 193 25.40 4.24 -6.64
N ALA A 194 25.90 4.68 -7.80
CA ALA A 194 27.25 5.20 -7.94
C ALA A 194 27.47 6.43 -7.04
N ALA A 195 26.52 7.38 -7.01
CA ALA A 195 26.55 8.55 -6.15
C ALA A 195 26.67 8.20 -4.66
N ARG A 196 25.86 7.24 -4.17
CA ARG A 196 25.96 6.75 -2.78
C ARG A 196 27.30 6.12 -2.43
N ARG A 197 28.01 5.57 -3.43
CA ARG A 197 29.33 4.94 -3.26
C ARG A 197 30.49 5.90 -3.48
N GLY A 198 30.22 7.14 -3.91
CA GLY A 198 31.26 8.08 -4.34
C GLY A 198 31.99 7.62 -5.61
N GLU A 199 31.35 6.79 -6.42
CA GLU A 199 31.91 6.27 -7.68
C GLU A 199 31.55 7.19 -8.86
N ALA A 200 32.49 7.35 -9.79
CA ALA A 200 32.21 7.98 -11.08
C ALA A 200 31.27 7.10 -11.94
N ILE A 201 30.48 7.72 -12.79
CA ILE A 201 29.69 7.02 -13.82
C ILE A 201 30.44 7.00 -15.16
N PRO A 202 30.25 5.97 -16.00
CA PRO A 202 30.82 5.95 -17.34
C PRO A 202 30.40 7.18 -18.17
N GLU A 203 31.31 7.60 -19.05
CA GLU A 203 31.04 8.70 -19.98
C GLU A 203 29.82 8.39 -20.86
N GLY A 204 29.03 9.43 -21.14
CA GLY A 204 27.85 9.33 -21.99
C GLY A 204 26.60 8.76 -21.31
N TRP A 205 26.62 8.43 -20.01
CA TRP A 205 25.41 8.03 -19.25
C TRP A 205 24.46 9.19 -18.97
N ALA A 206 25.01 10.38 -18.72
CA ALA A 206 24.25 11.56 -18.36
C ALA A 206 25.01 12.84 -18.71
N THR A 207 24.28 13.95 -18.64
CA THR A 207 24.79 15.32 -18.74
C THR A 207 24.44 16.09 -17.47
N ASP A 208 25.09 17.22 -17.22
CA ASP A 208 24.68 18.18 -16.20
C ASP A 208 23.35 18.88 -16.60
N LYS A 209 22.88 19.80 -15.75
CA LYS A 209 21.65 20.59 -16.00
C LYS A 209 21.70 21.47 -17.27
N ASP A 210 22.90 21.76 -17.78
CA ASP A 210 23.12 22.60 -18.96
C ASP A 210 23.34 21.75 -20.23
N GLY A 211 23.29 20.42 -20.11
CA GLY A 211 23.48 19.48 -21.22
C GLY A 211 24.94 19.14 -21.51
N ARG A 212 25.90 19.48 -20.63
CA ARG A 212 27.31 19.10 -20.81
C ARG A 212 27.55 17.67 -20.28
N PRO A 213 28.26 16.79 -21.00
CA PRO A 213 28.57 15.44 -20.51
C PRO A 213 29.21 15.46 -19.12
N THR A 214 28.81 14.51 -18.26
CA THR A 214 29.38 14.38 -16.91
C THR A 214 29.62 12.92 -16.53
N THR A 215 30.70 12.68 -15.78
CA THR A 215 31.00 11.42 -15.12
C THR A 215 30.81 11.50 -13.61
N ASP A 216 30.43 12.66 -13.07
CA ASP A 216 30.11 12.81 -11.65
C ASP A 216 28.67 12.35 -11.40
N ALA A 217 28.51 11.31 -10.59
CA ALA A 217 27.22 10.71 -10.30
C ALA A 217 26.27 11.66 -9.52
N ASN A 218 26.78 12.57 -8.69
CA ASN A 218 25.96 13.56 -7.99
C ASN A 218 25.46 14.63 -8.95
N VAL A 219 26.34 15.13 -9.83
CA VAL A 219 25.94 16.07 -10.89
C VAL A 219 24.91 15.44 -11.82
N ALA A 220 25.10 14.17 -12.18
CA ALA A 220 24.18 13.43 -13.06
C ALA A 220 22.80 13.17 -12.44
N LEU A 221 22.66 13.15 -11.11
CA LEU A 221 21.36 12.96 -10.45
C LEU A 221 20.40 14.14 -10.70
N ASP A 222 20.96 15.35 -10.72
CA ASP A 222 20.26 16.61 -11.00
C ASP A 222 20.31 17.00 -12.49
N GLY A 223 21.10 16.27 -13.27
CA GLY A 223 21.24 16.43 -14.71
C GLY A 223 20.28 15.56 -15.53
N ILE A 224 20.67 15.30 -16.78
CA ILE A 224 19.79 14.71 -17.81
C ILE A 224 20.35 13.38 -18.30
N LEU A 225 19.51 12.34 -18.35
CA LEU A 225 19.86 11.04 -18.93
C LEU A 225 20.00 11.12 -20.45
N THR A 226 20.93 10.35 -21.00
CA THR A 226 21.13 10.23 -22.45
C THR A 226 20.36 9.05 -23.03
N ALA A 227 19.94 9.20 -24.29
CA ALA A 227 19.28 8.15 -25.04
C ALA A 227 20.29 7.14 -25.64
N ILE A 228 19.94 5.86 -25.68
CA ILE A 228 20.77 4.80 -26.25
C ILE A 228 21.05 5.08 -27.73
N GLY A 229 22.32 5.07 -28.13
CA GLY A 229 22.69 5.40 -29.52
C GLY A 229 22.27 6.81 -29.96
N GLY A 230 22.15 7.76 -29.03
CA GLY A 230 21.85 9.16 -29.29
C GLY A 230 20.51 9.37 -30.00
N PRO A 231 20.49 9.87 -31.26
CA PRO A 231 19.25 10.13 -31.99
C PRO A 231 18.37 8.88 -32.19
N LYS A 232 18.95 7.67 -32.19
CA LYS A 232 18.20 6.42 -32.35
C LYS A 232 17.30 6.13 -31.14
N GLY A 233 17.85 6.14 -29.94
CA GLY A 233 17.08 5.96 -28.70
C GLY A 233 16.08 7.09 -28.48
N SER A 234 16.42 8.32 -28.86
CA SER A 234 15.46 9.44 -28.85
C SER A 234 14.30 9.18 -29.82
N GLY A 235 14.57 8.65 -31.02
CA GLY A 235 13.53 8.27 -31.97
C GLY A 235 12.63 7.17 -31.43
N ILE A 236 13.19 6.19 -30.71
CA ILE A 236 12.40 5.15 -30.02
C ILE A 236 11.52 5.78 -28.95
N ALA A 237 12.04 6.69 -28.11
CA ALA A 237 11.23 7.36 -27.09
C ALA A 237 10.06 8.15 -27.68
N ILE A 238 10.27 8.81 -28.83
CA ILE A 238 9.20 9.51 -29.57
C ILE A 238 8.18 8.50 -30.11
N LEU A 239 8.63 7.40 -30.74
CA LEU A 239 7.74 6.35 -31.24
C LEU A 239 6.87 5.78 -30.11
N MET A 240 7.43 5.58 -28.93
CA MET A 240 6.68 5.09 -27.78
C MET A 240 5.58 6.04 -27.35
N ASP A 241 5.86 7.35 -27.30
CA ASP A 241 4.85 8.35 -26.96
C ASP A 241 3.78 8.47 -28.06
N ILE A 242 4.15 8.28 -29.33
CA ILE A 242 3.20 8.18 -30.45
C ILE A 242 2.29 6.96 -30.27
N MET A 243 2.87 5.77 -30.07
CA MET A 243 2.11 4.51 -30.03
C MET A 243 1.24 4.38 -28.79
N ALA A 244 1.72 4.88 -27.65
CA ALA A 244 1.02 4.76 -26.36
C ALA A 244 0.15 5.98 -26.06
N GLY A 245 0.69 7.19 -26.22
CA GLY A 245 0.01 8.45 -25.88
C GLY A 245 -0.90 8.93 -27.00
N VAL A 246 -0.31 9.32 -28.15
CA VAL A 246 -1.03 9.96 -29.26
C VAL A 246 -2.06 9.01 -29.87
N LEU A 247 -1.63 7.82 -30.29
CA LEU A 247 -2.50 6.80 -30.89
C LEU A 247 -3.50 6.26 -29.86
N GLY A 248 -3.07 6.11 -28.61
CA GLY A 248 -3.90 5.61 -27.52
C GLY A 248 -4.90 6.63 -26.97
N GLY A 249 -4.83 7.90 -27.35
CA GLY A 249 -5.71 8.93 -26.79
C GLY A 249 -5.49 9.16 -25.29
N ALA A 250 -4.26 8.94 -24.82
CA ALA A 250 -3.83 9.20 -23.45
C ALA A 250 -3.04 10.53 -23.37
N ALA A 251 -2.48 10.86 -22.20
CA ALA A 251 -1.57 12.00 -22.12
C ALA A 251 -0.29 11.72 -22.94
N PHE A 252 0.27 12.74 -23.57
CA PHE A 252 1.43 12.64 -24.46
C PHE A 252 2.24 13.94 -24.42
N GLY A 253 3.41 13.99 -25.05
CA GLY A 253 4.18 15.24 -25.22
C GLY A 253 4.61 15.89 -23.90
N GLY A 254 4.77 15.11 -22.83
CA GLY A 254 5.16 15.60 -21.50
C GLY A 254 4.00 15.78 -20.51
N ASP A 255 2.75 15.53 -20.92
CA ASP A 255 1.58 15.73 -20.06
C ASP A 255 1.25 14.53 -19.14
N VAL A 256 1.95 13.40 -19.32
CA VAL A 256 1.80 12.22 -18.45
C VAL A 256 2.18 12.60 -17.02
N GLY A 257 1.23 12.46 -16.08
CA GLY A 257 1.43 12.85 -14.70
C GLY A 257 2.53 12.04 -14.00
N ASP A 258 3.39 12.73 -13.25
CA ASP A 258 4.44 12.09 -12.45
C ASP A 258 3.82 11.40 -11.22
N GLN A 259 3.94 10.07 -11.16
CA GLN A 259 3.40 9.25 -10.06
C GLN A 259 4.01 9.55 -8.69
N TYR A 260 5.14 10.25 -8.61
CA TYR A 260 5.84 10.60 -7.37
C TYR A 260 5.58 12.04 -6.95
N LYS A 261 5.38 12.95 -7.90
CA LYS A 261 5.35 14.41 -7.63
C LYS A 261 3.96 15.01 -7.70
N GLU A 262 3.04 14.39 -8.42
CA GLU A 262 1.76 14.99 -8.74
C GLU A 262 0.59 14.26 -8.07
N LYS A 263 -0.34 15.04 -7.49
CA LYS A 263 -1.57 14.56 -6.86
C LYS A 263 -2.74 14.56 -7.85
N ARG A 264 -2.53 13.96 -9.02
CA ARG A 264 -3.57 13.77 -10.06
C ARG A 264 -3.44 12.41 -10.74
N PRO A 265 -4.48 11.96 -11.47
CA PRO A 265 -4.37 10.83 -12.39
C PRO A 265 -3.22 11.04 -13.39
N GLN A 266 -2.47 9.97 -13.67
CA GLN A 266 -1.34 10.06 -14.61
C GLN A 266 -1.80 10.16 -16.06
N ASN A 267 -2.88 9.45 -16.41
CA ASN A 267 -3.34 9.23 -17.78
C ASN A 267 -2.24 8.62 -18.67
N VAL A 268 -1.60 7.54 -18.18
CA VAL A 268 -0.63 6.77 -18.97
C VAL A 268 -1.36 6.03 -20.10
N GLY A 269 -0.74 6.01 -21.28
CA GLY A 269 -1.20 5.22 -22.41
C GLY A 269 -0.41 3.93 -22.59
N HIS A 270 -1.05 2.94 -23.24
CA HIS A 270 -0.41 1.68 -23.64
C HIS A 270 -0.88 1.25 -25.02
N SER A 271 -0.06 0.48 -25.74
CA SER A 271 -0.48 -0.20 -26.97
C SER A 271 0.14 -1.59 -27.06
N PHE A 272 -0.68 -2.57 -27.43
CA PHE A 272 -0.31 -3.97 -27.56
C PHE A 272 -0.59 -4.44 -28.98
N ILE A 273 0.44 -4.92 -29.66
CA ILE A 273 0.34 -5.54 -30.97
C ILE A 273 0.63 -7.02 -30.80
N VAL A 274 -0.28 -7.89 -31.22
CA VAL A 274 -0.11 -9.34 -31.13
C VAL A 274 -0.27 -9.93 -32.53
N ILE A 275 0.66 -10.80 -32.91
CA ILE A 275 0.72 -11.41 -34.24
C ILE A 275 0.83 -12.93 -34.06
N LYS A 276 -0.09 -13.65 -34.68
CA LYS A 276 -0.13 -15.11 -34.68
C LYS A 276 0.78 -15.63 -35.80
N PRO A 277 1.86 -16.37 -35.51
CA PRO A 277 2.79 -16.83 -36.56
C PRO A 277 2.14 -17.73 -37.60
N ASP A 278 1.13 -18.51 -37.20
CA ASP A 278 0.53 -19.56 -38.02
C ASP A 278 -0.27 -19.08 -39.24
N VAL A 279 -0.50 -17.76 -39.35
CA VAL A 279 -1.09 -17.16 -40.57
C VAL A 279 -0.06 -16.97 -41.68
N PHE A 280 1.23 -17.09 -41.40
CA PHE A 280 2.32 -16.93 -42.37
C PHE A 280 3.05 -18.24 -42.67
N MET A 281 3.29 -19.08 -41.66
CA MET A 281 3.92 -20.40 -41.78
C MET A 281 3.49 -21.27 -40.60
N SER A 282 3.65 -22.59 -40.65
CA SER A 282 3.24 -23.43 -39.51
C SER A 282 3.93 -23.02 -38.21
N SER A 283 3.24 -23.15 -37.07
CA SER A 283 3.81 -22.80 -35.76
C SER A 283 5.08 -23.60 -35.45
N GLU A 284 5.15 -24.85 -35.89
CA GLU A 284 6.32 -25.72 -35.75
C GLU A 284 7.50 -25.24 -36.61
N GLU A 285 7.25 -24.85 -37.87
CA GLU A 285 8.30 -24.28 -38.73
C GLU A 285 8.83 -22.97 -38.15
N PHE A 286 7.94 -22.07 -37.70
CA PHE A 286 8.35 -20.81 -37.09
C PHE A 286 9.26 -21.04 -35.88
N LYS A 287 8.85 -21.93 -34.97
CA LYS A 287 9.59 -22.27 -33.75
C LYS A 287 10.94 -22.92 -34.05
N SER A 288 11.03 -23.84 -35.03
CA SER A 288 12.30 -24.46 -35.40
C SER A 288 13.29 -23.44 -36.00
N ARG A 289 12.78 -22.46 -36.76
CA ARG A 289 13.61 -21.37 -37.30
C ARG A 289 14.10 -20.43 -36.20
N MET A 290 13.28 -20.19 -35.18
CA MET A 290 13.69 -19.47 -33.97
C MET A 290 14.76 -20.23 -33.20
N ASP A 291 14.63 -21.55 -33.05
CA ASP A 291 15.66 -22.39 -32.42
C ASP A 291 17.00 -22.31 -33.17
N VAL A 292 16.97 -22.39 -34.51
CA VAL A 292 18.17 -22.20 -35.34
C VAL A 292 18.79 -20.82 -35.15
N MET A 293 17.98 -19.76 -34.97
CA MET A 293 18.49 -18.42 -34.71
C MET A 293 19.21 -18.36 -33.35
N VAL A 294 18.61 -18.91 -32.30
CA VAL A 294 19.20 -18.95 -30.96
C VAL A 294 20.51 -19.72 -30.97
N GLN A 295 20.52 -20.92 -31.54
CA GLN A 295 21.72 -21.76 -31.66
C GLN A 295 22.85 -21.06 -32.43
N ARG A 296 22.52 -20.31 -33.48
CA ARG A 296 23.51 -19.52 -34.22
C ARG A 296 24.08 -18.38 -33.39
N VAL A 297 23.27 -17.71 -32.58
CA VAL A 297 23.75 -16.65 -31.67
C VAL A 297 24.69 -17.24 -30.61
N HIS A 298 24.30 -18.36 -29.98
CA HIS A 298 25.16 -19.05 -29.00
C HIS A 298 26.45 -19.61 -29.61
N GLY A 299 26.42 -19.98 -30.90
CA GLY A 299 27.59 -20.46 -31.64
C GLY A 299 28.58 -19.37 -32.06
N VAL A 300 28.26 -18.09 -31.88
CA VAL A 300 29.20 -16.99 -32.17
C VAL A 300 30.33 -17.00 -31.14
N GLN A 301 31.57 -16.97 -31.62
CA GLN A 301 32.77 -16.81 -30.78
C GLN A 301 32.66 -15.53 -29.95
N PRO A 302 32.74 -15.60 -28.61
CA PRO A 302 32.69 -14.42 -27.75
C PRO A 302 33.85 -13.46 -28.05
N ALA A 303 33.57 -12.16 -28.00
CA ALA A 303 34.61 -11.14 -28.06
C ALA A 303 35.46 -11.15 -26.78
N ALA A 304 36.67 -10.56 -26.83
CA ALA A 304 37.54 -10.45 -25.65
C ALA A 304 36.80 -9.77 -24.48
N GLY A 305 36.84 -10.41 -23.30
CA GLY A 305 36.14 -9.95 -22.10
C GLY A 305 34.72 -10.51 -21.91
N PHE A 306 34.26 -11.39 -22.81
CA PHE A 306 32.99 -12.11 -22.69
C PHE A 306 33.22 -13.62 -22.71
N ASP A 307 32.51 -14.35 -21.86
CA ASP A 307 32.58 -15.81 -21.79
C ASP A 307 31.61 -16.49 -22.76
N GLU A 308 30.50 -15.82 -23.09
CA GLU A 308 29.45 -16.32 -23.98
C GLU A 308 28.65 -15.16 -24.61
N VAL A 309 27.93 -15.46 -25.69
CA VAL A 309 26.98 -14.54 -26.32
C VAL A 309 25.56 -14.98 -25.94
N LEU A 310 24.79 -14.08 -25.33
CA LEU A 310 23.44 -14.39 -24.83
C LEU A 310 22.34 -13.91 -25.77
N PHE A 311 21.20 -14.60 -25.74
CA PHE A 311 19.99 -14.19 -26.46
C PHE A 311 19.11 -13.27 -25.59
N PRO A 312 18.38 -12.28 -26.16
CA PRO A 312 17.52 -11.39 -25.38
C PRO A 312 16.46 -12.15 -24.56
N GLY A 313 16.44 -11.90 -23.25
CA GLY A 313 15.58 -12.57 -22.27
C GLY A 313 16.25 -13.72 -21.53
N GLU A 314 17.34 -14.25 -22.04
CA GLU A 314 18.11 -15.33 -21.44
C GLU A 314 18.73 -14.97 -20.07
N PRO A 315 19.33 -13.77 -19.87
CA PRO A 315 19.81 -13.36 -18.55
C PRO A 315 18.73 -13.46 -17.48
N GLU A 316 17.53 -12.96 -17.77
CA GLU A 316 16.39 -12.98 -16.87
C GLU A 316 15.89 -14.41 -16.63
N ILE A 317 15.85 -15.27 -17.67
CA ILE A 317 15.44 -16.68 -17.52
C ILE A 317 16.40 -17.45 -16.60
N ARG A 318 17.71 -17.26 -16.78
CA ARG A 318 18.74 -17.89 -15.92
C ARG A 318 18.59 -17.43 -14.48
N LEU A 319 18.40 -16.12 -14.27
CA LEU A 319 18.19 -15.55 -12.94
C LEU A 319 16.86 -15.99 -12.31
N SER A 320 15.80 -16.14 -13.09
CA SER A 320 14.52 -16.70 -12.62
C SER A 320 14.68 -18.09 -12.05
N LYS A 321 15.33 -19.01 -12.78
CA LYS A 321 15.62 -20.36 -12.27
C LYS A 321 16.40 -20.32 -10.96
N GLN A 322 17.36 -19.41 -10.84
CA GLN A 322 18.13 -19.23 -9.61
C GLN A 322 17.25 -18.73 -8.46
N ARG A 323 16.46 -17.66 -8.66
CA ARG A 323 15.63 -17.05 -7.60
C ARG A 323 14.43 -17.89 -7.22
N GLU A 324 13.93 -18.72 -8.13
CA GLU A 324 12.93 -19.74 -7.82
C GLU A 324 13.48 -20.79 -6.84
N ALA A 325 14.73 -21.22 -7.03
CA ALA A 325 15.38 -22.21 -6.17
C ALA A 325 15.90 -21.62 -4.85
N GLN A 326 16.46 -20.41 -4.88
CA GLN A 326 17.18 -19.81 -3.76
C GLN A 326 16.36 -18.77 -2.98
N GLY A 327 15.21 -18.35 -3.51
CA GLY A 327 14.43 -17.23 -3.00
C GLY A 327 14.85 -15.88 -3.60
N ILE A 328 13.94 -14.91 -3.46
CA ILE A 328 14.12 -13.54 -3.94
C ILE A 328 14.89 -12.73 -2.89
N PRO A 329 15.99 -12.06 -3.25
CA PRO A 329 16.79 -11.29 -2.31
C PRO A 329 16.26 -9.87 -2.12
N TYR A 330 15.82 -9.54 -0.92
CA TYR A 330 15.47 -8.18 -0.48
C TYR A 330 16.54 -7.59 0.44
N ALA A 331 16.71 -6.27 0.34
CA ALA A 331 17.53 -5.46 1.23
C ALA A 331 16.76 -5.10 2.51
N GLU A 332 17.50 -4.68 3.55
CA GLU A 332 16.92 -4.24 4.84
C GLU A 332 15.82 -3.18 4.67
N ALA A 333 16.00 -2.21 3.77
CA ALA A 333 15.00 -1.16 3.55
C ALA A 333 13.67 -1.71 3.00
N GLU A 334 13.73 -2.73 2.13
CA GLU A 334 12.54 -3.39 1.60
C GLU A 334 11.89 -4.24 2.68
N LYS A 335 12.67 -4.95 3.49
CA LYS A 335 12.17 -5.68 4.66
C LYS A 335 11.42 -4.75 5.62
N VAL A 336 12.01 -3.63 6.02
CA VAL A 336 11.37 -2.65 6.92
C VAL A 336 10.06 -2.11 6.32
N MET A 337 10.03 -1.85 5.01
CA MET A 337 8.80 -1.45 4.31
C MET A 337 7.73 -2.55 4.36
N PHE A 338 8.11 -3.82 4.10
CA PHE A 338 7.18 -4.95 4.16
C PHE A 338 6.67 -5.21 5.58
N ASP A 339 7.55 -5.13 6.58
CA ASP A 339 7.18 -5.23 8.00
C ASP A 339 6.20 -4.12 8.36
N GLY A 340 6.45 -2.86 7.96
CA GLY A 340 5.51 -1.76 8.17
C GLY A 340 4.15 -1.99 7.50
N MET A 341 4.12 -2.56 6.29
CA MET A 341 2.87 -2.96 5.64
C MET A 341 2.18 -4.13 6.33
N ALA A 342 2.94 -5.06 6.92
CA ALA A 342 2.44 -6.17 7.70
C ALA A 342 1.89 -5.70 9.06
N GLU A 343 2.52 -4.72 9.70
CA GLU A 343 2.09 -4.10 10.96
C GLU A 343 0.84 -3.23 10.76
N ASN A 344 0.75 -2.52 9.62
CA ASN A 344 -0.43 -1.78 9.19
C ASN A 344 -1.63 -2.68 8.83
N GLN A 345 -1.54 -3.99 9.05
CA GLN A 345 -2.63 -4.94 8.85
C GLN A 345 -3.66 -4.99 9.99
N GLY A 346 -3.58 -4.11 11.00
CA GLY A 346 -4.58 -3.99 12.07
C GLY A 346 -4.70 -2.59 12.69
N GLY A 347 -5.83 -2.34 13.38
CA GLY A 347 -6.08 -1.07 14.09
C GLY A 347 -5.20 -0.87 15.33
N ILE A 348 -5.48 0.17 16.14
CA ILE A 348 -4.70 0.53 17.33
C ILE A 348 -4.42 -0.67 18.25
N GLY A 349 -5.39 -1.56 18.46
CA GLY A 349 -5.22 -2.75 19.29
C GLY A 349 -4.14 -3.72 18.78
N SER A 350 -4.06 -3.93 17.46
CA SER A 350 -3.03 -4.77 16.85
C SER A 350 -1.65 -4.17 17.01
N ALA A 351 -1.51 -2.87 16.73
CA ALA A 351 -0.23 -2.18 16.88
C ALA A 351 0.24 -2.16 18.34
N LEU A 352 -0.69 -1.99 19.29
CA LEU A 352 -0.39 -2.11 20.73
C LEU A 352 0.08 -3.53 21.06
N ALA A 353 -0.61 -4.58 20.59
CA ALA A 353 -0.20 -5.95 20.84
C ALA A 353 1.23 -6.23 20.37
N ILE A 354 1.58 -5.79 19.16
CA ILE A 354 2.95 -5.88 18.62
C ILE A 354 3.93 -5.07 19.48
N ALA A 355 3.62 -3.82 19.81
CA ALA A 355 4.53 -2.94 20.55
C ALA A 355 4.82 -3.42 21.98
N PHE A 356 3.87 -4.08 22.64
CA PHE A 356 4.09 -4.74 23.94
C PHE A 356 4.88 -6.05 23.77
N ALA A 357 4.57 -6.86 22.76
CA ALA A 357 5.30 -8.10 22.46
C ALA A 357 6.79 -7.85 22.16
N GLU A 358 7.11 -6.82 21.37
CA GLU A 358 8.49 -6.38 21.09
C GLU A 358 9.28 -6.00 22.35
N ARG A 359 8.59 -5.66 23.44
CA ARG A 359 9.20 -5.28 24.72
C ARG A 359 9.24 -6.43 25.71
N GLY A 360 9.02 -7.65 25.24
CA GLY A 360 9.14 -8.88 26.03
C GLY A 360 7.87 -9.26 26.79
N CYS A 361 6.74 -8.60 26.56
CA CYS A 361 5.47 -9.01 27.16
C CYS A 361 4.92 -10.26 26.46
N LYS A 362 4.38 -11.20 27.25
CA LYS A 362 3.36 -12.14 26.76
C LYS A 362 2.06 -11.36 26.59
N VAL A 363 1.46 -11.41 25.41
CA VAL A 363 0.28 -10.62 25.06
C VAL A 363 -0.88 -11.52 24.72
N PHE A 364 -2.04 -11.27 25.33
CA PHE A 364 -3.31 -11.86 24.95
C PHE A 364 -4.08 -10.86 24.08
N ALA A 365 -3.95 -10.98 22.77
CA ALA A 365 -4.65 -10.12 21.81
C ALA A 365 -6.08 -10.63 21.61
N THR A 366 -7.07 -9.77 21.79
CA THR A 366 -8.49 -10.19 21.78
C THR A 366 -9.31 -9.48 20.71
N ALA A 367 -10.25 -10.22 20.10
CA ALA A 367 -11.22 -9.68 19.16
C ALA A 367 -12.52 -10.49 19.15
N ARG A 368 -13.62 -9.87 18.70
CA ARG A 368 -14.90 -10.58 18.47
C ARG A 368 -14.76 -11.70 17.44
N ASN A 369 -13.98 -11.43 16.39
CA ASN A 369 -13.61 -12.39 15.36
C ASN A 369 -12.07 -12.53 15.34
N PRO A 370 -11.52 -13.63 15.89
CA PRO A 370 -10.08 -13.91 15.90
C PRO A 370 -9.40 -13.93 14.53
N ASP A 371 -10.12 -14.30 13.46
CA ASP A 371 -9.55 -14.41 12.10
C ASP A 371 -9.03 -13.07 11.57
N LYS A 372 -9.58 -11.95 12.09
CA LYS A 372 -9.12 -10.60 11.77
C LYS A 372 -7.75 -10.25 12.35
N MET A 373 -7.18 -11.12 13.20
CA MET A 373 -5.86 -10.97 13.79
C MET A 373 -4.87 -12.05 13.32
N SER A 374 -5.15 -12.73 12.22
CA SER A 374 -4.29 -13.80 11.68
C SER A 374 -2.84 -13.36 11.43
N HIS A 375 -2.61 -12.08 11.10
CA HIS A 375 -1.27 -11.51 10.94
C HIS A 375 -0.45 -11.47 12.25
N LEU A 376 -1.08 -11.60 13.42
CA LEU A 376 -0.40 -11.69 14.71
C LEU A 376 0.02 -13.12 15.07
N GLN A 377 -0.48 -14.15 14.38
CA GLN A 377 -0.19 -15.56 14.70
C GLN A 377 1.29 -15.93 14.57
N SER A 378 2.04 -15.19 13.74
CA SER A 378 3.47 -15.41 13.53
C SER A 378 4.34 -14.94 14.69
N ILE A 379 3.80 -14.18 15.66
CA ILE A 379 4.55 -13.62 16.79
C ILE A 379 4.39 -14.55 18.00
N PRO A 380 5.44 -15.31 18.42
CA PRO A 380 5.29 -16.37 19.41
C PRO A 380 4.80 -15.90 20.80
N SER A 381 5.07 -14.64 21.16
CA SER A 381 4.65 -14.05 22.43
C SER A 381 3.19 -13.54 22.42
N ILE A 382 2.47 -13.64 21.29
CA ILE A 382 1.06 -13.22 21.19
C ILE A 382 0.15 -14.46 21.13
N SER A 383 -0.76 -14.58 22.11
CA SER A 383 -1.89 -15.50 22.08
C SER A 383 -3.14 -14.75 21.58
N ILE A 384 -3.83 -15.30 20.60
CA ILE A 384 -5.06 -14.71 20.03
C ILE A 384 -6.29 -15.36 20.67
N LEU A 385 -7.13 -14.55 21.30
CA LEU A 385 -8.34 -15.01 22.00
C LEU A 385 -9.61 -14.34 21.45
N GLN A 386 -10.73 -15.05 21.56
CA GLN A 386 -12.04 -14.46 21.28
C GLN A 386 -12.53 -13.69 22.51
N LEU A 387 -12.95 -12.44 22.32
CA LEU A 387 -13.62 -11.64 23.35
C LEU A 387 -14.58 -10.66 22.68
N ASP A 388 -15.85 -10.75 23.06
CA ASP A 388 -16.85 -9.72 22.81
C ASP A 388 -17.12 -8.95 24.11
N PRO A 389 -16.70 -7.67 24.21
CA PRO A 389 -16.82 -6.93 25.45
C PRO A 389 -18.27 -6.69 25.86
N THR A 390 -19.26 -6.85 24.95
CA THR A 390 -20.69 -6.71 25.25
C THR A 390 -21.34 -7.97 25.83
N SER A 391 -20.65 -9.13 25.82
CA SER A 391 -21.15 -10.39 26.38
C SER A 391 -20.39 -10.79 27.64
N SER A 392 -21.11 -10.95 28.75
CA SER A 392 -20.53 -11.43 30.01
C SER A 392 -19.97 -12.85 29.89
N GLU A 393 -20.65 -13.72 29.15
CA GLU A 393 -20.22 -15.09 28.90
C GLU A 393 -18.91 -15.12 28.08
N SER A 394 -18.81 -14.26 27.07
CA SER A 394 -17.59 -14.15 26.26
C SER A 394 -16.41 -13.65 27.08
N VAL A 395 -16.61 -12.63 27.92
CA VAL A 395 -15.56 -12.12 28.82
C VAL A 395 -15.16 -13.18 29.84
N ASP A 396 -16.11 -13.90 30.44
CA ASP A 396 -15.84 -14.97 31.41
C ASP A 396 -15.06 -16.14 30.79
N ALA A 397 -15.39 -16.53 29.56
CA ALA A 397 -14.65 -17.55 28.84
C ALA A 397 -13.20 -17.10 28.56
N CYS A 398 -13.01 -15.84 28.15
CA CYS A 398 -11.68 -15.28 27.90
C CYS A 398 -10.84 -15.21 29.18
N VAL A 399 -11.40 -14.79 30.32
CA VAL A 399 -10.68 -14.79 31.62
C VAL A 399 -10.17 -16.18 31.97
N LYS A 400 -11.03 -17.21 31.88
CA LYS A 400 -10.62 -18.60 32.18
C LYS A 400 -9.51 -19.10 31.27
N GLN A 401 -9.54 -18.71 30.00
CA GLN A 401 -8.50 -19.07 29.04
C GLN A 401 -7.18 -18.39 29.39
N VAL A 402 -7.20 -17.09 29.72
CA VAL A 402 -6.01 -16.35 30.18
C VAL A 402 -5.44 -16.97 31.45
N GLU A 403 -6.26 -17.30 32.45
CA GLU A 403 -5.83 -17.97 33.68
C GLU A 403 -5.15 -19.32 33.41
N THR A 404 -5.68 -20.09 32.47
CA THR A 404 -5.13 -21.40 32.07
C THR A 404 -3.77 -21.23 31.39
N GLU A 405 -3.65 -20.27 30.47
CA GLU A 405 -2.38 -19.99 29.78
C GLU A 405 -1.31 -19.45 30.74
N LEU A 406 -1.68 -18.53 31.63
CA LEU A 406 -0.78 -18.01 32.68
C LEU A 406 -0.33 -19.10 33.67
N SER A 407 -1.16 -20.10 33.93
CA SER A 407 -0.80 -21.20 34.83
C SER A 407 0.09 -22.26 34.19
N SER A 408 0.05 -22.38 32.86
CA SER A 408 0.80 -23.41 32.11
C SER A 408 2.12 -22.90 31.55
N ASP A 409 2.28 -21.60 31.35
CA ASP A 409 3.50 -20.97 30.85
C ASP A 409 4.48 -20.63 32.00
N LYS A 410 5.60 -21.36 32.05
CA LYS A 410 6.67 -21.16 33.06
C LYS A 410 7.35 -19.77 32.97
N SER A 411 7.16 -19.04 31.88
CA SER A 411 7.67 -17.66 31.72
C SER A 411 6.76 -16.61 32.34
N THR A 412 5.57 -17.01 32.82
CA THR A 412 4.58 -16.13 33.43
C THR A 412 4.35 -16.46 34.91
N ILE A 413 3.66 -15.58 35.63
CA ILE A 413 3.27 -15.81 37.02
C ILE A 413 1.79 -16.15 37.05
N ALA A 414 1.45 -17.34 37.57
CA ALA A 414 0.08 -17.80 37.66
C ALA A 414 -0.79 -16.78 38.43
N GLY A 415 -1.92 -16.39 37.84
CA GLY A 415 -2.86 -15.45 38.46
C GLY A 415 -2.44 -13.98 38.42
N HIS A 416 -1.40 -13.62 37.63
CA HIS A 416 -0.92 -12.25 37.48
C HIS A 416 -1.15 -11.74 36.05
N LEU A 417 -1.79 -10.58 35.91
CA LEU A 417 -1.88 -9.84 34.66
C LEU A 417 -1.31 -8.43 34.85
N ASP A 418 -0.10 -8.18 34.35
CA ASP A 418 0.60 -6.91 34.58
C ASP A 418 -0.09 -5.71 33.92
N TYR A 419 -0.71 -5.91 32.75
CA TYR A 419 -1.33 -4.85 31.96
C TYR A 419 -2.67 -5.29 31.39
N LEU A 420 -3.73 -4.52 31.67
CA LEU A 420 -5.04 -4.68 31.03
C LEU A 420 -5.33 -3.46 30.14
N VAL A 421 -5.45 -3.66 28.83
CA VAL A 421 -5.66 -2.57 27.87
C VAL A 421 -7.07 -2.61 27.28
N ASN A 422 -7.93 -1.72 27.77
CA ASN A 422 -9.27 -1.50 27.24
C ASN A 422 -9.22 -0.59 26.01
N ASN A 423 -9.06 -1.20 24.84
CA ASN A 423 -8.98 -0.49 23.55
C ASN A 423 -10.27 -0.54 22.72
N ALA A 424 -11.15 -1.52 22.96
CA ALA A 424 -12.35 -1.70 22.16
C ALA A 424 -13.21 -0.44 22.13
N GLY A 425 -13.69 -0.08 20.94
CA GLY A 425 -14.52 1.10 20.79
C GLY A 425 -15.09 1.25 19.39
N MET A 426 -16.17 2.01 19.31
CA MET A 426 -16.90 2.34 18.10
C MET A 426 -17.18 3.83 18.06
N SER A 427 -17.20 4.39 16.85
CA SER A 427 -17.59 5.78 16.59
C SER A 427 -18.63 5.82 15.49
N THR A 428 -19.61 6.71 15.65
CA THR A 428 -20.57 7.10 14.62
C THR A 428 -20.74 8.61 14.72
N ASN A 429 -20.70 9.30 13.58
CA ASN A 429 -21.01 10.72 13.53
C ASN A 429 -22.44 10.92 13.05
N ALA A 430 -23.19 11.75 13.76
CA ALA A 430 -24.53 12.13 13.39
C ALA A 430 -24.88 13.48 14.04
N PRO A 431 -25.68 14.34 13.38
CA PRO A 431 -26.37 15.40 14.08
C PRO A 431 -27.18 14.84 15.24
N ILE A 432 -27.17 15.51 16.39
CA ILE A 432 -27.90 15.05 17.58
C ILE A 432 -29.39 14.83 17.28
N LEU A 433 -29.96 15.67 16.43
CA LEU A 433 -31.39 15.62 16.07
C LEU A 433 -31.75 14.48 15.11
N ASP A 434 -30.75 13.87 14.44
CA ASP A 434 -30.95 12.83 13.43
C ASP A 434 -30.31 11.48 13.83
N ALA A 435 -29.73 11.40 15.04
CA ALA A 435 -29.03 10.20 15.49
C ALA A 435 -30.01 9.08 15.86
N ASP A 436 -29.69 7.85 15.43
CA ASP A 436 -30.40 6.65 15.85
C ASP A 436 -30.07 6.34 17.32
N ILE A 437 -31.08 6.42 18.19
CA ILE A 437 -30.92 6.22 19.63
C ILE A 437 -30.41 4.83 19.97
N ASP A 438 -30.83 3.79 19.24
CA ASP A 438 -30.43 2.42 19.53
C ASP A 438 -29.00 2.15 19.07
N GLU A 439 -28.57 2.75 17.95
CA GLU A 439 -27.16 2.77 17.57
C GLU A 439 -26.30 3.51 18.63
N MET A 440 -26.80 4.64 19.17
CA MET A 440 -26.09 5.37 20.22
C MET A 440 -25.99 4.56 21.52
N LYS A 441 -27.05 3.85 21.93
CA LYS A 441 -27.00 2.93 23.09
C LYS A 441 -25.99 1.80 22.87
N ALA A 442 -25.95 1.20 21.68
CA ALA A 442 -24.97 0.16 21.36
C ALA A 442 -23.53 0.69 21.44
N MET A 443 -23.30 1.95 21.02
CA MET A 443 -22.00 2.61 21.20
C MET A 443 -21.64 2.78 22.67
N TYR A 444 -22.58 3.17 23.52
CA TYR A 444 -22.38 3.26 24.97
C TYR A 444 -22.07 1.88 25.59
N ASP A 445 -22.78 0.83 25.15
CA ASP A 445 -22.55 -0.52 25.66
C ASP A 445 -21.14 -1.04 25.34
N ILE A 446 -20.60 -0.71 24.17
CA ILE A 446 -19.22 -1.06 23.83
C ILE A 446 -18.21 -0.13 24.52
N ASN A 447 -18.35 1.18 24.36
CA ASN A 447 -17.34 2.17 24.76
C ASN A 447 -17.25 2.38 26.28
N ILE A 448 -18.29 2.04 27.03
CA ILE A 448 -18.36 2.22 28.49
C ILE A 448 -18.54 0.87 29.16
N TRP A 449 -19.71 0.24 28.97
CA TRP A 449 -20.05 -0.96 29.74
C TRP A 449 -19.12 -2.12 29.40
N GLY A 450 -18.67 -2.23 28.16
CA GLY A 450 -17.64 -3.17 27.73
C GLY A 450 -16.33 -3.00 28.49
N CYS A 451 -15.81 -1.77 28.57
CA CYS A 451 -14.58 -1.48 29.32
C CYS A 451 -14.73 -1.78 30.81
N VAL A 452 -15.87 -1.42 31.42
CA VAL A 452 -16.16 -1.70 32.82
C VAL A 452 -16.25 -3.19 33.09
N ARG A 453 -17.00 -3.93 32.26
CA ARG A 453 -17.19 -5.38 32.36
C ARG A 453 -15.87 -6.13 32.28
N VAL A 454 -15.06 -5.83 31.27
CA VAL A 454 -13.72 -6.42 31.11
C VAL A 454 -12.86 -6.10 32.34
N THR A 455 -12.86 -4.84 32.79
CA THR A 455 -12.08 -4.43 33.97
C THR A 455 -12.50 -5.18 35.24
N GLN A 456 -13.80 -5.31 35.50
CA GLN A 456 -14.31 -6.04 36.66
C GLN A 456 -13.88 -7.50 36.62
N LYS A 457 -14.03 -8.15 35.46
CA LYS A 457 -13.76 -9.59 35.30
C LYS A 457 -12.27 -9.95 35.33
N PHE A 458 -11.38 -9.02 34.95
CA PHE A 458 -9.93 -9.21 35.02
C PHE A 458 -9.30 -8.61 36.29
N SER A 459 -10.08 -7.94 37.15
CA SER A 459 -9.56 -7.14 38.27
C SER A 459 -8.70 -7.92 39.25
N HIS A 460 -9.05 -9.17 39.57
CA HIS A 460 -8.28 -10.00 40.50
C HIS A 460 -6.87 -10.30 39.97
N LEU A 461 -6.72 -10.57 38.67
CA LEU A 461 -5.41 -10.84 38.05
C LEU A 461 -4.53 -9.59 38.07
N VAL A 462 -5.12 -8.42 37.81
CA VAL A 462 -4.39 -7.14 37.79
C VAL A 462 -4.02 -6.69 39.20
N ILE A 463 -4.91 -6.88 40.17
CA ILE A 463 -4.65 -6.56 41.59
C ILE A 463 -3.53 -7.44 42.14
N ASN A 464 -3.55 -8.75 41.86
CA ASN A 464 -2.47 -9.66 42.28
C ASN A 464 -1.10 -9.22 41.73
N ALA A 465 -1.08 -8.75 40.48
CA ALA A 465 0.13 -8.26 39.84
C ALA A 465 0.56 -6.85 40.32
N LYS A 466 -0.30 -6.12 41.03
CA LYS A 466 -0.17 -4.66 41.23
C LYS A 466 0.06 -3.94 39.90
N GLY A 467 -0.71 -4.39 38.89
CA GLY A 467 -0.51 -4.06 37.49
C GLY A 467 -1.06 -2.68 37.10
N THR A 468 -1.26 -2.48 35.80
CA THR A 468 -1.78 -1.23 35.22
C THR A 468 -3.00 -1.49 34.34
N ILE A 469 -4.07 -0.72 34.55
CA ILE A 469 -5.24 -0.70 33.67
C ILE A 469 -5.14 0.52 32.75
N VAL A 470 -5.23 0.29 31.44
CA VAL A 470 -5.15 1.33 30.42
C VAL A 470 -6.49 1.46 29.73
N MET A 471 -7.09 2.65 29.80
CA MET A 471 -8.36 2.98 29.15
C MET A 471 -8.09 3.84 27.91
N ASN A 472 -8.42 3.33 26.72
CA ASN A 472 -8.25 4.10 25.50
C ASN A 472 -9.40 5.10 25.29
N SER A 473 -9.15 6.36 25.63
CA SER A 473 -10.07 7.46 25.43
C SER A 473 -9.74 8.22 24.13
N SER A 474 -10.16 9.48 24.04
CA SER A 474 -9.94 10.33 22.87
C SER A 474 -9.82 11.79 23.30
N ILE A 475 -9.10 12.58 22.51
CA ILE A 475 -9.15 14.05 22.61
C ILE A 475 -10.59 14.58 22.42
N GLY A 476 -11.47 13.82 21.76
CA GLY A 476 -12.90 14.12 21.64
C GLY A 476 -13.64 14.17 22.99
N SER A 477 -13.07 13.63 24.07
CA SER A 477 -13.58 13.83 25.43
C SER A 477 -13.43 15.28 25.93
N THR A 478 -12.51 16.04 25.33
CA THR A 478 -12.31 17.46 25.65
C THR A 478 -12.75 18.37 24.51
N ALA A 479 -12.55 17.90 23.27
CA ALA A 479 -12.82 18.65 22.07
C ALA A 479 -14.27 18.52 21.62
N ARG A 480 -14.91 19.67 21.33
CA ARG A 480 -16.35 19.75 21.00
C ARG A 480 -16.55 19.82 19.50
N PHE A 481 -16.29 18.71 18.82
CA PHE A 481 -16.52 18.62 17.39
C PHE A 481 -18.01 18.45 17.07
N PRO A 482 -18.60 19.29 16.20
CA PRO A 482 -19.95 19.06 15.72
C PRO A 482 -20.10 17.66 15.12
N PHE A 483 -21.30 17.09 15.28
CA PHE A 483 -21.67 15.74 14.79
C PHE A 483 -20.96 14.56 15.47
N LEU A 484 -20.01 14.79 16.39
CA LEU A 484 -19.32 13.74 17.15
C LEU A 484 -19.87 13.59 18.58
N ALA A 485 -21.01 14.22 18.89
CA ALA A 485 -21.48 14.40 20.26
C ALA A 485 -21.60 13.10 21.06
N PHE A 486 -22.20 12.05 20.49
CA PHE A 486 -22.40 10.78 21.19
C PHE A 486 -21.08 10.05 21.43
N TYR A 487 -20.21 9.92 20.41
CA TYR A 487 -18.88 9.36 20.61
C TYR A 487 -18.09 10.14 21.67
N ALA A 488 -18.02 11.47 21.55
CA ALA A 488 -17.35 12.35 22.51
C ALA A 488 -17.90 12.14 23.93
N SER A 489 -19.23 12.07 24.08
CA SER A 489 -19.86 11.83 25.38
C SER A 489 -19.49 10.47 26.00
N THR A 490 -19.36 9.40 25.19
CA THR A 490 -18.85 8.11 25.71
C THR A 490 -17.43 8.23 26.25
N LYS A 491 -16.58 9.03 25.61
CA LYS A 491 -15.20 9.24 26.03
C LYS A 491 -15.08 10.17 27.24
N VAL A 492 -15.98 11.16 27.39
CA VAL A 492 -16.11 11.93 28.63
C VAL A 492 -16.49 11.03 29.80
N ALA A 493 -17.52 10.19 29.62
CA ALA A 493 -17.98 9.27 30.65
C ALA A 493 -16.89 8.26 31.02
N LEU A 494 -16.18 7.72 30.02
CA LEU A 494 -15.04 6.82 30.23
C LEU A 494 -13.93 7.50 31.03
N ASN A 495 -13.57 8.76 30.74
CA ASN A 495 -12.57 9.49 31.51
C ASN A 495 -12.98 9.64 32.98
N GLN A 496 -14.23 10.03 33.24
CA GLN A 496 -14.73 10.20 34.60
C GLN A 496 -14.69 8.89 35.39
N ILE A 497 -15.09 7.78 34.76
CA ILE A 497 -15.00 6.44 35.36
C ILE A 497 -13.53 6.08 35.63
N THR A 498 -12.64 6.35 34.68
CA THR A 498 -11.22 6.02 34.78
C THR A 498 -10.52 6.79 35.90
N ASP A 499 -10.83 8.08 36.06
CA ASP A 499 -10.27 8.92 37.12
C ASP A 499 -10.72 8.46 38.52
N THR A 500 -11.98 8.04 38.65
CA THR A 500 -12.50 7.44 39.90
C THR A 500 -11.84 6.09 40.17
N LEU A 501 -11.79 5.21 39.16
CA LEU A 501 -11.18 3.88 39.26
C LEU A 501 -9.71 3.96 39.71
N ARG A 502 -8.96 4.96 39.24
CA ARG A 502 -7.58 5.23 39.67
C ARG A 502 -7.47 5.44 41.18
N MET A 503 -8.44 6.13 41.78
CA MET A 503 -8.45 6.38 43.23
C MET A 503 -8.88 5.13 44.00
N GLU A 504 -9.90 4.43 43.50
CA GLU A 504 -10.42 3.20 44.11
C GLU A 504 -9.39 2.07 44.12
N LEU A 505 -8.56 1.97 43.08
CA LEU A 505 -7.56 0.91 42.94
C LEU A 505 -6.18 1.25 43.51
N ALA A 506 -5.93 2.52 43.87
CA ALA A 506 -4.65 2.95 44.45
C ALA A 506 -4.25 2.18 45.73
N PRO A 507 -5.15 1.86 46.68
CA PRO A 507 -4.80 1.07 47.87
C PRO A 507 -4.30 -0.35 47.55
N PHE A 508 -4.67 -0.88 46.39
CA PHE A 508 -4.24 -2.20 45.91
C PHE A 508 -2.94 -2.14 45.09
N GLY A 509 -2.34 -0.96 44.94
CA GLY A 509 -1.10 -0.76 44.18
C GLY A 509 -1.27 -0.83 42.65
N VAL A 510 -2.50 -0.74 42.15
CA VAL A 510 -2.78 -0.78 40.71
C VAL A 510 -2.76 0.63 40.13
N ASN A 511 -2.02 0.82 39.04
CA ASN A 511 -2.03 2.07 38.28
C ASN A 511 -3.19 2.09 37.28
N VAL A 512 -3.73 3.28 37.00
CA VAL A 512 -4.78 3.45 36.01
C VAL A 512 -4.44 4.61 35.09
N VAL A 513 -4.42 4.31 33.79
CA VAL A 513 -3.99 5.22 32.73
C VAL A 513 -5.15 5.54 31.81
N THR A 514 -5.35 6.82 31.50
CA THR A 514 -6.26 7.28 30.45
C THR A 514 -5.44 7.72 29.24
N LEU A 515 -5.63 7.08 28.09
CA LEU A 515 -5.03 7.53 26.84
C LEU A 515 -5.92 8.59 26.19
N MET A 516 -5.45 9.84 26.18
CA MET A 516 -6.08 10.96 25.50
C MET A 516 -5.65 10.99 24.04
N THR A 517 -6.24 10.07 23.28
CA THR A 517 -5.82 9.72 21.92
C THR A 517 -6.23 10.76 20.89
N GLY A 518 -5.24 11.35 20.22
CA GLY A 518 -5.42 12.26 19.08
C GLY A 518 -5.71 11.54 17.77
N ALA A 519 -5.61 12.26 16.65
CA ALA A 519 -5.82 11.68 15.33
C ALA A 519 -4.72 10.68 14.95
N ILE A 520 -5.13 9.45 14.64
CA ILE A 520 -4.30 8.29 14.29
C ILE A 520 -4.95 7.55 13.12
N LYS A 521 -4.14 7.01 12.21
CA LYS A 521 -4.60 6.20 11.07
C LYS A 521 -5.20 4.87 11.53
N SER A 522 -6.47 4.85 11.92
CA SER A 522 -7.13 3.67 12.46
C SER A 522 -8.41 3.29 11.69
N GLU A 523 -8.75 2.00 11.74
CA GLU A 523 -9.94 1.43 11.11
C GLU A 523 -11.26 1.90 11.77
N ILE A 524 -11.23 2.55 12.94
CA ILE A 524 -12.44 3.04 13.63
C ILE A 524 -13.19 4.11 12.81
N SER A 525 -12.48 4.80 11.92
CA SER A 525 -13.02 5.81 10.99
C SER A 525 -13.47 5.20 9.65
N LYS A 526 -13.06 3.96 9.36
CA LYS A 526 -13.39 3.24 8.13
C LYS A 526 -14.57 2.30 8.39
N LYS A 527 -15.78 2.84 8.56
CA LYS A 527 -16.96 1.98 8.39
C LYS A 527 -17.01 1.56 6.91
N GLU A 528 -17.11 0.26 6.66
CA GLU A 528 -17.72 -0.29 5.45
C GLU A 528 -19.05 0.48 5.26
N ASN A 529 -19.29 1.03 4.07
CA ASN A 529 -20.46 1.85 3.69
C ASN A 529 -20.35 3.38 3.84
N VAL A 530 -19.17 3.99 3.78
CA VAL A 530 -19.08 5.46 3.63
C VAL A 530 -19.71 5.95 2.31
N SER A 531 -19.82 5.08 1.30
CA SER A 531 -20.57 5.34 0.06
C SER A 531 -22.09 5.42 0.27
N GLU A 532 -22.63 4.78 1.33
CA GLU A 532 -24.07 4.73 1.64
C GLU A 532 -24.49 5.64 2.80
N TRP A 533 -23.55 6.24 3.54
CA TRP A 533 -23.89 7.18 4.61
C TRP A 533 -24.67 8.38 4.04
N ARG A 534 -25.91 8.54 4.50
CA ARG A 534 -26.83 9.61 4.10
C ARG A 534 -27.64 10.04 5.32
N LEU A 535 -27.87 11.34 5.42
CA LEU A 535 -28.84 11.89 6.34
C LEU A 535 -30.26 11.58 5.85
N PRO A 536 -31.24 11.43 6.76
CA PRO A 536 -32.64 11.40 6.39
C PRO A 536 -32.99 12.58 5.48
N GLU A 537 -33.84 12.38 4.49
CA GLU A 537 -34.28 13.47 3.60
C GLU A 537 -34.97 14.61 4.37
N SER A 538 -35.56 14.29 5.53
CA SER A 538 -36.14 15.27 6.45
C SER A 538 -35.14 16.00 7.35
N SER A 539 -33.85 15.66 7.29
CA SER A 539 -32.81 16.25 8.14
C SER A 539 -32.64 17.74 7.85
N ARG A 540 -32.57 18.53 8.92
CA ARG A 540 -32.24 19.97 8.84
C ARG A 540 -30.80 20.24 8.39
N TYR A 541 -29.95 19.21 8.39
CA TYR A 541 -28.54 19.30 8.01
C TYR A 541 -28.29 18.78 6.59
N LYS A 542 -29.34 18.39 5.84
CA LYS A 542 -29.22 17.77 4.53
C LYS A 542 -28.44 18.62 3.52
N SER A 543 -28.59 19.95 3.55
CA SER A 543 -27.87 20.86 2.65
C SER A 543 -26.34 20.86 2.83
N ILE A 544 -25.84 20.39 3.97
CA ILE A 544 -24.40 20.26 4.26
C ILE A 544 -23.95 18.79 4.34
N GLU A 545 -24.77 17.84 3.89
CA GLU A 545 -24.47 16.39 3.92
C GLU A 545 -23.12 16.08 3.25
N SER A 546 -22.80 16.76 2.14
CA SER A 546 -21.52 16.56 1.43
C SER A 546 -20.31 17.06 2.21
N ASP A 547 -20.43 18.18 2.95
CA ASP A 547 -19.36 18.69 3.82
C ASP A 547 -19.19 17.78 5.05
N MET A 548 -20.30 17.27 5.59
CA MET A 548 -20.28 16.29 6.67
C MET A 548 -19.64 14.98 6.21
N ALA A 549 -19.97 14.48 5.02
CA ALA A 549 -19.40 13.27 4.44
C ALA A 549 -17.88 13.38 4.23
N LYS A 550 -17.36 14.55 3.83
CA LYS A 550 -15.91 14.79 3.75
C LYS A 550 -15.23 14.70 5.12
N THR A 551 -15.84 15.32 6.13
CA THR A 551 -15.37 15.24 7.52
C THR A 551 -15.45 13.80 8.05
N TYR A 552 -16.47 13.05 7.62
CA TYR A 552 -16.71 11.64 7.95
C TYR A 552 -15.68 10.68 7.34
N GLN A 553 -15.26 10.96 6.09
CA GLN A 553 -14.30 10.16 5.34
C GLN A 553 -12.85 10.35 5.80
N GLY A 554 -12.57 11.35 6.62
CA GLY A 554 -11.21 11.64 7.13
C GLY A 554 -10.23 12.04 6.04
N THR A 555 -10.70 12.41 4.84
CA THR A 555 -9.89 12.61 3.62
C THR A 555 -8.98 13.84 3.67
N ASP A 556 -9.19 14.75 4.62
CA ASP A 556 -8.42 16.00 4.75
C ASP A 556 -7.60 16.11 6.06
N MET A 557 -7.55 15.07 6.91
CA MET A 557 -6.90 15.18 8.21
C MET A 557 -5.56 14.43 8.27
N GLU A 558 -4.47 15.16 8.52
CA GLU A 558 -3.18 14.54 8.84
C GLU A 558 -3.32 13.67 10.11
N CYS A 559 -2.87 12.41 10.02
CA CYS A 559 -2.93 11.46 11.13
C CYS A 559 -1.54 10.95 11.48
N MET A 560 -1.34 10.59 12.76
CA MET A 560 -0.14 9.87 13.20
C MET A 560 -0.22 8.40 12.76
N GLU A 561 0.91 7.81 12.40
CA GLU A 561 1.01 6.37 12.16
C GLU A 561 0.73 5.57 13.44
N THR A 562 0.03 4.45 13.28
CA THR A 562 -0.48 3.64 14.40
C THR A 562 0.64 2.95 15.17
N ASP A 563 1.71 2.53 14.48
CA ASP A 563 2.89 1.89 15.09
C ASP A 563 3.68 2.89 15.96
N VAL A 564 3.89 4.13 15.48
CA VAL A 564 4.56 5.21 16.22
C VAL A 564 3.79 5.53 17.50
N TYR A 565 2.46 5.59 17.40
CA TYR A 565 1.59 5.77 18.55
C TYR A 565 1.73 4.60 19.53
N ALA A 566 1.61 3.36 19.06
CA ALA A 566 1.63 2.17 19.89
C ALA A 566 2.98 1.98 20.60
N LYS A 567 4.11 2.19 19.90
CA LYS A 567 5.47 2.14 20.47
C LYS A 567 5.66 3.17 21.59
N TYR A 568 5.08 4.37 21.43
CA TYR A 568 5.10 5.39 22.49
C TYR A 568 4.25 4.97 23.70
N VAL A 569 3.02 4.49 23.47
CA VAL A 569 2.12 4.06 24.54
C VAL A 569 2.74 2.90 25.32
N ALA A 570 3.20 1.84 24.64
CA ALA A 570 3.84 0.70 25.28
C ALA A 570 5.05 1.14 26.11
N LYS A 571 5.95 1.97 25.55
CA LYS A 571 7.09 2.53 26.30
C LYS A 571 6.65 3.27 27.57
N THR A 572 5.60 4.09 27.47
CA THR A 572 5.16 4.95 28.58
C THR A 572 4.47 4.15 29.67
N VAL A 573 3.59 3.21 29.29
CA VAL A 573 2.90 2.32 30.23
C VAL A 573 3.91 1.42 30.96
N LEU A 574 4.86 0.81 30.25
CA LEU A 574 5.91 -0.02 30.85
C LEU A 574 6.88 0.75 31.76
N ALA A 575 6.94 2.08 31.63
CA ALA A 575 7.69 2.95 32.52
C ALA A 575 6.94 3.32 33.81
N GLY A 576 5.77 2.72 34.07
CA GLY A 576 4.98 2.95 35.29
C GLY A 576 4.08 4.18 35.23
N ALA A 577 3.55 4.52 34.05
CA ALA A 577 2.66 5.66 33.91
C ALA A 577 1.37 5.50 34.72
N ASN A 578 0.85 6.64 35.20
CA ASN A 578 -0.42 6.73 35.93
C ASN A 578 -1.11 8.06 35.57
N GLY A 579 -2.44 8.05 35.42
CA GLY A 579 -3.21 9.22 34.98
C GLY A 579 -3.22 9.42 33.45
N ASN A 580 -3.26 10.68 32.99
CA ASN A 580 -3.53 11.00 31.59
C ASN A 580 -2.27 11.02 30.71
N ILE A 581 -2.30 10.28 29.60
CA ILE A 581 -1.27 10.32 28.55
C ILE A 581 -1.87 10.96 27.29
N TRP A 582 -1.31 12.08 26.86
CA TRP A 582 -1.73 12.77 25.64
C TRP A 582 -0.83 12.41 24.47
N LYS A 583 -1.36 11.70 23.47
CA LYS A 583 -0.58 11.31 22.29
C LYS A 583 -1.47 11.13 21.05
N GLY A 584 -0.91 11.38 19.88
CA GLY A 584 -1.60 11.40 18.59
C GLY A 584 -1.53 12.80 17.96
N LYS A 585 -1.92 12.92 16.69
CA LYS A 585 -1.96 14.25 16.05
C LYS A 585 -3.01 15.11 16.76
N PHE A 586 -2.69 16.39 16.96
CA PHE A 586 -3.49 17.38 17.69
C PHE A 586 -3.68 17.13 19.19
N ALA A 587 -3.15 16.06 19.79
CA ALA A 587 -3.39 15.77 21.22
C ALA A 587 -2.86 16.87 22.15
N THR A 588 -1.58 17.24 22.01
CA THR A 588 -0.98 18.31 22.82
C THR A 588 -1.62 19.68 22.56
N ALA A 589 -1.93 19.98 21.29
CA ALA A 589 -2.60 21.21 20.93
C ALA A 589 -4.03 21.29 21.51
N SER A 590 -4.76 20.17 21.51
CA SER A 590 -6.08 20.06 22.11
C SER A 590 -6.00 20.24 23.62
N TRP A 591 -5.02 19.61 24.28
CA TRP A 591 -4.78 19.83 25.70
C TRP A 591 -4.59 21.32 26.02
N ILE A 592 -3.67 22.00 25.35
CA ILE A 592 -3.42 23.43 25.57
C ILE A 592 -4.68 24.26 25.31
N MET A 593 -5.33 24.05 24.16
CA MET A 593 -6.49 24.81 23.74
C MET A 593 -7.66 24.65 24.72
N TYR A 594 -8.03 23.42 25.06
CA TYR A 594 -9.19 23.15 25.90
C TYR A 594 -8.93 23.32 27.40
N THR A 595 -7.67 23.39 27.84
CA THR A 595 -7.31 23.73 29.22
C THR A 595 -7.23 25.23 29.47
N PHE A 596 -6.68 26.02 28.53
CA PHE A 596 -6.32 27.42 28.82
C PHE A 596 -7.18 28.46 28.09
N PHE A 597 -7.89 28.10 27.02
CA PHE A 597 -8.62 29.09 26.22
C PHE A 597 -10.08 29.22 26.68
N PRO A 598 -10.67 30.42 26.64
CA PRO A 598 -12.09 30.60 26.90
C PRO A 598 -12.95 29.75 25.94
N ARG A 599 -14.00 29.13 26.49
CA ARG A 599 -14.87 28.21 25.75
C ARG A 599 -15.45 28.82 24.46
N TRP A 600 -15.90 30.06 24.51
CA TRP A 600 -16.47 30.76 23.34
C TRP A 600 -15.48 30.87 22.18
N LEU A 601 -14.19 31.07 22.46
CA LEU A 601 -13.15 31.20 21.45
C LEU A 601 -12.87 29.85 20.77
N VAL A 602 -12.81 28.79 21.57
CA VAL A 602 -12.61 27.43 21.07
C VAL A 602 -13.81 26.94 20.24
N ASP A 603 -15.03 27.29 20.65
CA ASP A 603 -16.25 26.97 19.90
C ASP A 603 -16.25 27.65 18.51
N ILE A 604 -15.79 28.92 18.41
CA ILE A 604 -15.63 29.62 17.12
C ILE A 604 -14.66 28.89 16.18
N ILE A 605 -13.51 28.46 16.71
CA ILE A 605 -12.47 27.75 15.94
C ILE A 605 -13.00 26.40 15.43
N THR A 606 -13.73 25.69 16.29
CA THR A 606 -14.19 24.32 16.00
C THR A 606 -15.38 24.31 15.03
N VAL A 607 -16.27 25.30 15.11
CA VAL A 607 -17.41 25.44 14.17
C VAL A 607 -16.97 25.93 12.78
N ALA A 608 -15.83 26.62 12.66
CA ALA A 608 -15.39 27.14 11.36
C ALA A 608 -15.20 26.06 10.28
N HIS A 609 -14.88 24.83 10.69
CA HIS A 609 -14.54 23.73 9.79
C HIS A 609 -15.67 22.69 9.61
N SER A 610 -16.82 22.84 10.28
CA SER A 610 -17.90 21.84 10.28
C SER A 610 -18.95 22.02 9.19
N GLY A 611 -18.86 23.09 8.38
CA GLY A 611 -19.90 23.44 7.41
C GLY A 611 -21.18 24.04 8.03
N ILE A 612 -21.36 24.01 9.36
CA ILE A 612 -22.56 24.52 10.05
C ILE A 612 -22.85 25.99 9.70
N LYS A 613 -21.83 26.82 9.51
CA LYS A 613 -22.01 28.23 9.11
C LYS A 613 -22.73 28.40 7.76
N LYS A 614 -22.75 27.36 6.91
CA LYS A 614 -23.47 27.37 5.63
C LYS A 614 -24.98 27.17 5.81
N LEU A 615 -25.45 26.66 6.95
CA LEU A 615 -26.88 26.51 7.26
C LEU A 615 -27.58 27.85 7.55
N ALA A 616 -26.81 28.90 7.86
CA ALA A 616 -27.33 30.24 8.14
C ALA A 616 -27.53 31.09 6.88
N LYS A 617 -27.27 30.53 5.70
CA LYS A 617 -27.53 31.12 4.38
C LYS A 617 -28.63 30.31 3.70
#